data_AF-A0A497C116-F1
#
_entry.id   AF-A0A497C116-F1
#
_cell.length_a   1.000
_cell.length_b   1.000
_cell.length_c   1.000
_cell.angle_alpha   90.00
_cell.angle_beta   90.00
_cell.angle_gamma   90.00
#
_symmetry.space_group_name_H-M   'P 1'
#
loop_
_entity.id
_entity.type
_entity.pdbx_description
1 polymer ?
#
loop_
_entity_poly.entity_id
_entity_poly.type
_entity_poly.pdbx_seq_one_letter_code
_entity_poly.pdbx_strand_id
1 'polypeptide(L)'
;ASALPVGAGEDRVSAMSAAMLSLGERIASELGRGVLDQVYVKGDRGYILLMSVGEEAVLTVMARKNAKLGLIFLDMRRAVKGLANLL
;
A
#
# COMPACT_ATOMS: atom_id res chain seq x y z
N ALA A 1 0.24 -11.55 8.77
CA ALA A 1 -0.51 -11.06 9.94
C ALA A 1 -1.18 -9.74 9.56
N SER A 2 -2.51 -9.68 9.62
CA SER A 2 -3.28 -8.51 9.20
C SER A 2 -4.08 -7.90 10.35
N ALA A 3 -4.20 -6.57 10.37
CA ALA A 3 -5.04 -5.82 11.31
C ALA A 3 -6.21 -5.15 10.56
N LEU A 4 -6.91 -5.95 9.74
CA LEU A 4 -7.98 -5.47 8.88
C LEU A 4 -9.32 -5.35 9.64
N PRO A 5 -10.20 -4.41 9.26
CA PRO A 5 -11.54 -4.31 9.83
C PRO A 5 -12.33 -5.60 9.66
N VAL A 6 -13.18 -5.91 10.65
CA VAL A 6 -14.06 -7.08 10.61
C VAL A 6 -14.91 -7.05 9.32
N GLY A 7 -14.75 -8.07 8.47
CA GLY A 7 -15.43 -8.21 7.17
C GLY A 7 -14.55 -7.96 5.93
N ALA A 8 -13.40 -7.29 6.09
CA ALA A 8 -12.37 -7.23 5.07
C ALA A 8 -11.56 -8.54 5.13
N GLY A 9 -11.92 -9.53 4.30
CA GLY A 9 -11.20 -10.79 4.22
C GLY A 9 -9.76 -10.56 3.76
N GLU A 10 -8.79 -11.15 4.45
CA GLU A 10 -7.36 -11.02 4.18
C GLU A 10 -7.03 -11.38 2.73
N ASP A 11 -7.58 -12.49 2.21
CA ASP A 11 -7.41 -12.92 0.83
C ASP A 11 -7.91 -11.89 -0.20
N ARG A 12 -9.05 -11.25 0.08
CA ARG A 12 -9.62 -10.22 -0.81
C ARG A 12 -8.73 -8.98 -0.86
N VAL A 13 -8.30 -8.50 0.30
CA VAL A 13 -7.43 -7.32 0.39
C VAL A 13 -6.08 -7.62 -0.25
N SER A 14 -5.54 -8.81 -0.05
CA SER A 14 -4.30 -9.27 -0.68
C SER A 14 -4.41 -9.27 -2.20
N ALA A 15 -5.43 -9.93 -2.76
CA ALA A 15 -5.65 -9.99 -4.21
C ALA A 15 -5.83 -8.60 -4.85
N MET A 16 -6.62 -7.73 -4.21
CA MET A 16 -6.81 -6.35 -4.67
C MET A 16 -5.50 -5.56 -4.61
N SER A 17 -4.70 -5.76 -3.56
CA SER A 17 -3.41 -5.07 -3.38
C SER A 17 -2.41 -5.47 -4.46
N ALA A 18 -2.28 -6.77 -4.73
CA ALA A 18 -1.44 -7.29 -5.81
C ALA A 18 -1.86 -6.72 -7.17
N ALA A 19 -3.16 -6.75 -7.50
CA ALA A 19 -3.66 -6.22 -8.77
C ALA A 19 -3.39 -4.72 -8.94
N MET A 20 -3.57 -3.92 -7.88
CA MET A 20 -3.30 -2.48 -7.93
C MET A 20 -1.81 -2.18 -8.13
N LEU A 21 -0.92 -2.93 -7.47
CA LEU A 21 0.53 -2.77 -7.67
C LEU A 21 0.94 -3.14 -9.10
N SER A 22 0.52 -4.30 -9.60
CA SER A 22 0.88 -4.73 -10.96
C SER A 22 0.41 -3.73 -12.03
N LEU A 23 -0.79 -3.16 -11.88
CA LEU A 23 -1.27 -2.11 -12.77
C LEU A 23 -0.49 -0.80 -12.58
N GLY A 24 -0.19 -0.42 -11.33
CA GLY A 24 0.59 0.78 -11.02
C GLY A 24 2.01 0.73 -11.58
N GLU A 25 2.67 -0.41 -11.48
CA GLU A 25 4.02 -0.65 -12.04
C GLU A 25 4.01 -0.53 -13.55
N ARG A 26 2.99 -1.13 -14.19
CA ARG A 26 2.81 -1.02 -15.63
C ARG A 26 2.58 0.42 -16.07
N ILE A 27 1.71 1.15 -15.39
CA ILE A 27 1.45 2.57 -15.67
C ILE A 27 2.72 3.40 -15.45
N ALA A 28 3.46 3.16 -14.36
CA ALA A 28 4.69 3.89 -14.06
C ALA A 28 5.75 3.64 -15.14
N SER A 29 5.89 2.40 -15.59
CA SER A 29 6.80 2.03 -16.68
C SER A 29 6.37 2.68 -18.01
N GLU A 30 5.12 2.48 -18.44
CA GLU A 30 4.59 2.98 -19.72
C GLU A 30 4.58 4.51 -19.81
N LEU A 31 4.35 5.21 -18.69
CA LEU A 31 4.35 6.68 -18.63
C LEU A 31 5.72 7.26 -18.24
N GLY A 32 6.77 6.44 -18.20
CA GLY A 32 8.15 6.88 -17.93
C GLY A 32 8.33 7.52 -16.55
N ARG A 33 7.62 7.02 -15.53
CA ARG A 33 7.77 7.41 -14.12
C ARG A 33 8.75 6.51 -13.35
N GLY A 34 9.25 5.45 -13.97
CA GLY A 34 10.23 4.53 -13.38
C GLY A 34 9.57 3.47 -12.51
N VAL A 35 10.21 3.13 -11.39
CA VAL A 35 9.73 2.12 -10.44
C VAL A 35 8.58 2.70 -9.61
N LEU A 36 7.53 1.91 -9.42
CA LEU A 36 6.42 2.27 -8.55
C LEU A 36 6.88 2.30 -7.08
N ASP A 37 6.81 3.47 -6.44
CA ASP A 37 7.12 3.61 -5.00
C ASP A 37 5.91 3.30 -4.11
N GLN A 38 4.73 3.77 -4.49
CA GLN A 38 3.50 3.64 -3.71
C GLN A 38 2.24 3.85 -4.54
N VAL A 39 1.12 3.27 -4.08
CA VAL A 39 -0.23 3.53 -4.61
C VAL A 39 -1.06 4.25 -3.54
N TYR A 40 -1.82 5.26 -3.97
CA TYR A 40 -2.70 6.04 -3.11
C TYR A 40 -4.09 6.13 -3.72
N VAL A 41 -5.08 5.62 -3.00
CA VAL A 41 -6.49 5.68 -3.36
C VAL A 41 -7.21 6.58 -2.38
N LYS A 42 -7.85 7.63 -2.88
CA LYS A 42 -8.71 8.54 -2.11
C LYS A 42 -10.17 8.18 -2.35
N GLY A 43 -10.84 7.73 -1.31
CA GLY A 43 -12.28 7.56 -1.27
C GLY A 43 -12.97 8.73 -0.58
N ASP A 44 -14.30 8.75 -0.66
CA ASP A 44 -15.17 9.67 0.08
C ASP A 44 -15.05 9.52 1.61
N ARG A 45 -14.74 8.29 2.07
CA ARG A 45 -14.66 7.89 3.48
C ARG A 45 -13.23 7.80 4.03
N GLY A 46 -12.21 8.00 3.20
CA GLY A 46 -10.83 7.89 3.66
C GLY A 46 -9.86 7.53 2.54
N TYR A 47 -8.79 6.85 2.92
CA TYR A 47 -7.65 6.56 2.07
C TYR A 47 -7.25 5.10 2.18
N ILE A 48 -6.77 4.56 1.07
CA ILE A 48 -6.05 3.28 1.02
C ILE A 48 -4.67 3.59 0.46
N LEU A 49 -3.64 3.12 1.15
CA LEU A 49 -2.24 3.35 0.87
C LEU A 49 -1.56 1.99 0.73
N LEU A 50 -0.79 1.80 -0.33
CA LEU A 50 -0.03 0.58 -0.57
C LEU A 50 1.42 0.94 -0.85
N MET A 51 2.34 0.19 -0.22
CA MET A 51 3.77 0.27 -0.49
C MET A 51 4.35 -1.13 -0.62
N SER A 52 5.18 -1.34 -1.63
CA SER A 52 5.93 -2.60 -1.78
C SER A 52 6.92 -2.77 -0.64
N VAL A 53 7.12 -4.01 -0.21
CA VAL A 53 8.08 -4.42 0.81
C VAL A 53 8.96 -5.50 0.19
N GLY A 54 10.11 -5.09 -0.37
CA GLY A 54 10.90 -5.99 -1.21
C GLY A 54 10.11 -6.44 -2.45
N GLU A 55 10.36 -7.66 -2.90
CA GLU A 55 9.68 -8.26 -4.07
C GLU A 55 8.46 -9.11 -3.70
N GLU A 56 8.36 -9.57 -2.45
CA GLU A 56 7.41 -10.62 -2.07
C GLU A 56 6.21 -10.13 -1.25
N ALA A 57 6.23 -8.88 -0.77
CA ALA A 57 5.21 -8.40 0.16
C ALA A 57 4.73 -6.97 -0.14
N VAL A 58 3.53 -6.67 0.37
CA VAL A 58 2.92 -5.35 0.30
C VAL A 58 2.42 -4.92 1.68
N LEU A 59 2.71 -3.68 2.05
CA LEU A 59 2.13 -3.02 3.21
C LEU A 59 0.90 -2.21 2.76
N THR A 60 -0.28 -2.66 3.18
CA THR A 60 -1.55 -1.97 2.91
C THR A 60 -2.09 -1.30 4.17
N VAL A 61 -2.37 0.00 4.09
CA VAL A 61 -2.89 0.82 5.19
C VAL A 61 -4.21 1.48 4.78
N MET A 62 -5.19 1.41 5.66
CA MET A 62 -6.44 2.15 5.55
C MET A 62 -6.48 3.28 6.56
N ALA A 63 -6.80 4.48 6.10
CA ALA A 63 -6.83 5.68 6.93
C ALA A 63 -8.16 6.42 6.78
N ARG A 64 -8.62 7.06 7.86
CA ARG A 64 -9.83 7.89 7.84
C ARG A 64 -9.59 9.18 7.05
N LYS A 65 -10.66 9.80 6.57
CA LYS A 65 -10.61 11.05 5.78
C LYS A 65 -9.85 12.21 6.43
N ASN A 66 -9.84 12.27 7.76
CA ASN A 66 -9.17 13.32 8.54
C ASN A 66 -7.77 12.91 9.02
N ALA A 67 -7.22 11.80 8.52
CA ALA A 67 -5.91 11.33 8.93
C ALA A 67 -4.78 12.25 8.45
N LYS A 68 -3.74 12.39 9.27
CA LYS A 68 -2.53 13.15 8.94
C LYS A 68 -1.65 12.33 7.98
N LEU A 69 -1.95 12.37 6.69
CA LEU A 69 -1.30 11.55 5.67
C LEU A 69 0.23 11.64 5.69
N GLY A 70 0.79 12.84 5.90
CA GLY A 70 2.25 13.01 6.01
C GLY A 70 2.90 12.15 7.09
N LEU A 71 2.24 11.98 8.25
CA LEU A 71 2.72 11.11 9.32
C LEU A 71 2.56 9.64 8.96
N ILE A 72 1.44 9.27 8.34
CA ILE A 72 1.21 7.89 7.89
C ILE A 72 2.29 7.47 6.88
N PHE A 73 2.60 8.31 5.89
CA PHE A 73 3.68 8.03 4.95
C PHE A 73 5.05 7.90 5.63
N LEU A 74 5.33 8.72 6.66
CA LEU A 74 6.57 8.61 7.43
C LEU A 74 6.67 7.26 8.15
N ASP A 75 5.60 6.85 8.83
CA ASP A 75 5.55 5.60 9.59
C ASP A 75 5.56 4.38 8.65
N MET A 76 4.84 4.44 7.53
CA MET A 76 4.87 3.40 6.51
C MET A 76 6.29 3.18 5.97
N ARG A 77 7.02 4.25 5.58
CA ARG A 77 8.41 4.11 5.11
C ARG A 77 9.32 3.45 6.15
N ARG A 78 9.13 3.75 7.43
CA ARG A 78 9.88 3.10 8.52
C ARG A 78 9.50 1.63 8.68
N ALA A 79 8.20 1.33 8.63
CA ALA A 79 7.69 -0.03 8.70
C ALA A 79 8.19 -0.89 7.52
N VAL A 80 8.11 -0.38 6.29
CA VAL A 80 8.65 -1.06 5.10
C VAL A 80 10.12 -1.39 5.26
N LYS A 81 10.96 -0.43 5.71
CA LYS A 81 12.38 -0.69 5.96
C LYS A 81 12.61 -1.76 7.04
N GLY A 82 11.79 -1.76 8.09
CA GLY A 82 11.87 -2.78 9.14
C GLY A 82 11.47 -4.16 8.63
N LEU A 83 10.38 -4.24 7.87
CA LEU A 83 9.84 -5.48 7.31
C LEU A 83 10.75 -6.07 6.23
N ALA A 84 11.37 -5.24 5.40
CA ALA A 84 12.31 -5.67 4.38
C ALA A 84 13.57 -6.36 4.95
N ASN A 85 13.89 -6.17 6.23
CA ASN A 85 14.98 -6.90 6.90
C ASN A 85 14.56 -8.24 7.50
N LEU A 86 13.25 -8.56 7.47
CA LEU A 86 12.67 -9.78 8.03
C LEU A 86 12.25 -10.78 6.95
N LEU A 87 12.17 -10.33 5.70
CA LEU A 87 11.96 -11.12 4.49
C LEU A 87 13.32 -11.43 3.86
#